data_AF-A0A2D0NHS4-F1
#
_entry.id   AF-A0A2D0NHS4-F1
#
_cell.length_a   1.000
_cell.length_b   1.000
_cell.length_c   1.000
_cell.angle_alpha   90.00
_cell.angle_beta   90.00
_cell.angle_gamma   90.00
#
_symmetry.space_group_name_H-M   'P 1'
#
loop_
_entity.id
_entity.type
_entity.pdbx_description
1 polymer ?
#
loop_
_entity_poly.entity_id
_entity_poly.type
_entity_poly.pdbx_seq_one_letter_code
_entity_poly.pdbx_strand_id
1 'polypeptide(L)'
;MKKSTILFLSLLFSFSLSAQFQLKVAGDAQILGRLELAQNGTNVFVGKSAGSVTSNGIANGFFGHSAGLKNVSGSYNTFLGAFSGYENTEGHNNVFIGGQTGNTNVDGSENVFIGLSAGYGNIHGNAITLLGSRANVSSDDLTNATAIGYYAEVAQSNSMVLGYNANVGIGTSAPSVKLEVVGKRMRLVSSANNQKYLDFRTDGNALDISSNGGQLYLSSNNGEGVMMEQFNGNVGIGNDSSPDFKLEVVGTAGKPGGGLWSDASDKRLKTDVEDFRDGLEQIRQIRPVWYRFKGDYNMPTRERYVGVIAQEMQRVAPYTVTPYRDTDEKSGVSSEFLSYNGTAVIYMLVNAAQELAEQNDEQKKTVHQLRTVVEEQQQQIEDLQDMVRQLVAANQPAVQELELHKSAELSQNHPNPFHATTTIDYFLPTDAANARLEVYSLGGQLLTVLPLTEKGKGQVQLKAGSFPAGTYLYSLIVGSEVLDTKRMVLTR
;
A
#
# COMPACT_ATOMS: atom_id res chain seq x y z
N MET A 1 4.76 76.14 -93.03
CA MET A 1 3.29 76.14 -93.22
C MET A 1 2.79 74.70 -93.33
N LYS A 2 1.67 74.40 -92.65
CA LYS A 2 0.79 73.20 -92.71
C LYS A 2 1.20 71.89 -92.00
N LYS A 3 0.62 71.76 -90.79
CA LYS A 3 -0.13 70.63 -90.19
C LYS A 3 -0.16 69.28 -90.97
N SER A 4 0.13 68.17 -90.30
CA SER A 4 -0.88 67.34 -89.58
C SER A 4 -0.24 66.08 -89.00
N THR A 5 -0.66 65.74 -87.79
CA THR A 5 -0.24 64.61 -86.96
C THR A 5 -1.27 63.45 -87.06
N ILE A 6 -0.84 62.25 -86.64
CA ILE A 6 -1.59 61.04 -86.20
C ILE A 6 -2.21 60.21 -87.37
N LEU A 7 -2.10 58.87 -87.48
CA LEU A 7 -2.16 57.83 -86.44
C LEU A 7 -1.56 56.47 -86.87
N PHE A 8 -1.06 55.78 -85.84
CA PHE A 8 -0.44 54.45 -85.74
C PHE A 8 -1.33 53.29 -86.21
N LEU A 9 -0.76 52.33 -86.95
CA LEU A 9 -1.11 50.91 -86.84
C LEU A 9 0.05 50.03 -87.35
N SER A 10 1.09 49.84 -86.53
CA SER A 10 2.14 48.84 -86.81
C SER A 10 1.70 47.49 -86.25
N LEU A 11 1.18 46.63 -87.14
CA LEU A 11 1.03 45.21 -86.88
C LEU A 11 2.43 44.59 -86.75
N LEU A 12 2.87 44.31 -85.52
CA LEU A 12 4.10 43.58 -85.24
C LEU A 12 3.85 42.08 -85.46
N PHE A 13 4.03 41.61 -86.69
CA PHE A 13 4.26 40.18 -86.94
C PHE A 13 5.70 39.85 -86.55
N SER A 14 5.88 39.24 -85.38
CA SER A 14 7.13 38.57 -85.03
C SER A 14 7.08 37.14 -85.59
N PHE A 15 7.80 36.89 -86.67
CA PHE A 15 8.12 35.52 -87.09
C PHE A 15 9.33 35.06 -86.28
N SER A 16 9.12 34.12 -85.36
CA SER A 16 10.23 33.32 -84.83
C SER A 16 10.35 32.05 -85.67
N LEU A 17 11.48 31.91 -86.37
CA LEU A 17 11.81 30.70 -87.11
C LEU A 17 12.64 29.82 -86.15
N SER A 18 12.01 28.83 -85.52
CA SER A 18 12.75 27.81 -84.75
C SER A 18 13.10 26.66 -85.68
N ALA A 19 14.40 26.50 -85.97
CA ALA A 19 14.89 25.32 -86.68
C ALA A 19 15.12 24.20 -85.66
N GLN A 20 14.33 23.13 -85.72
CA GLN A 20 14.60 21.90 -84.97
C GLN A 20 15.75 21.15 -85.66
N PHE A 21 16.90 21.05 -85.00
CA PHE A 21 18.01 20.20 -85.45
C PHE A 21 17.75 18.76 -84.95
N GLN A 22 17.42 17.83 -85.86
CA GLN A 22 17.29 16.41 -85.54
C GLN A 22 18.52 15.64 -86.00
N LEU A 23 19.35 15.15 -85.08
CA LEU A 23 20.44 14.22 -85.36
C LEU A 23 19.93 12.78 -85.24
N LYS A 24 19.75 12.08 -86.36
CA LYS A 24 19.33 10.66 -86.40
C LYS A 24 20.55 9.78 -86.69
N VAL A 25 21.06 9.08 -85.68
CA VAL A 25 22.20 8.15 -85.81
C VAL A 25 21.66 6.71 -85.82
N ALA A 26 22.08 5.90 -86.79
CA ALA A 26 21.78 4.47 -86.85
C ALA A 26 23.07 3.67 -86.56
N GLY A 27 23.04 2.78 -85.55
CA GLY A 27 24.21 1.97 -85.16
C GLY A 27 25.00 2.53 -83.97
N ASP A 28 26.22 2.01 -83.77
CA ASP A 28 27.02 2.19 -82.55
C ASP A 28 27.31 3.67 -82.23
N ALA A 29 26.71 4.16 -81.15
CA ALA A 29 26.90 5.52 -80.67
C ALA A 29 28.16 5.62 -79.80
N GLN A 30 29.13 6.42 -80.24
CA GLN A 30 30.25 6.85 -79.40
C GLN A 30 30.30 8.37 -79.29
N ILE A 31 30.34 8.88 -78.06
CA ILE A 31 30.54 10.30 -77.76
C ILE A 31 32.02 10.49 -77.43
N LEU A 32 32.79 10.97 -78.40
CA LEU A 32 34.24 11.19 -78.29
C LEU A 32 34.61 12.70 -78.27
N GLY A 33 33.65 13.57 -77.90
CA GLY A 33 33.77 15.03 -77.82
C GLY A 33 32.74 15.69 -76.86
N ARG A 34 32.69 17.03 -76.79
CA ARG A 34 31.84 17.77 -75.83
C ARG A 34 30.36 17.81 -76.24
N LEU A 35 29.47 17.33 -75.36
CA LEU A 35 28.02 17.52 -75.40
C LEU A 35 27.63 18.80 -74.63
N GLU A 36 26.97 19.76 -75.29
CA GLU A 36 26.41 20.96 -74.64
C GLU A 36 24.91 21.12 -74.91
N LEU A 37 24.17 21.36 -73.83
CA LEU A 37 22.73 21.63 -73.77
C LEU A 37 22.56 23.10 -73.35
N ALA A 38 21.98 23.94 -74.23
CA ALA A 38 21.84 25.40 -74.05
C ALA A 38 20.63 25.92 -74.85
N GLN A 39 20.07 27.12 -74.67
CA GLN A 39 19.67 27.91 -73.50
C GLN A 39 18.22 28.33 -73.84
N ASN A 40 17.21 27.89 -73.07
CA ASN A 40 15.75 28.14 -73.16
C ASN A 40 14.87 26.89 -73.26
N GLY A 41 15.46 25.70 -73.29
CA GLY A 41 14.78 24.45 -72.95
C GLY A 41 15.60 23.73 -71.91
N THR A 42 15.17 23.74 -70.66
CA THR A 42 15.83 23.07 -69.54
C THR A 42 15.57 21.55 -69.51
N ASN A 43 14.90 21.03 -70.55
CA ASN A 43 14.56 19.63 -70.67
C ASN A 43 15.59 18.84 -71.49
N VAL A 44 15.87 17.61 -71.10
CA VAL A 44 16.73 16.66 -71.80
C VAL A 44 15.95 15.37 -72.04
N PHE A 45 15.63 15.06 -73.30
CA PHE A 45 14.86 13.87 -73.66
C PHE A 45 15.67 12.93 -74.56
N VAL A 46 15.85 11.69 -74.12
CA VAL A 46 16.64 10.66 -74.82
C VAL A 46 15.85 9.36 -74.85
N GLY A 47 15.48 8.90 -76.05
CA GLY A 47 14.71 7.67 -76.27
C GLY A 47 13.47 7.91 -77.13
N LYS A 48 12.99 6.85 -77.81
CA LYS A 48 11.82 6.95 -78.70
C LYS A 48 10.61 7.42 -77.90
N SER A 49 10.03 8.55 -78.31
CA SER A 49 8.85 9.20 -77.73
C SER A 49 9.01 9.73 -76.29
N ALA A 50 10.24 9.92 -75.80
CA ALA A 50 10.43 10.58 -74.50
C ALA A 50 9.98 12.05 -74.56
N GLY A 51 9.13 12.48 -73.61
CA GLY A 51 8.66 13.87 -73.49
C GLY A 51 7.90 14.43 -74.71
N SER A 52 7.28 13.59 -75.55
CA SER A 52 6.81 14.04 -76.87
C SER A 52 5.66 15.04 -76.86
N VAL A 53 4.93 15.17 -75.75
CA VAL A 53 3.79 16.12 -75.62
C VAL A 53 4.07 17.26 -74.64
N THR A 54 5.31 17.38 -74.14
CA THR A 54 5.69 18.44 -73.20
C THR A 54 5.64 19.80 -73.89
N SER A 55 4.74 20.66 -73.41
CA SER A 55 4.47 21.97 -73.99
C SER A 55 4.91 23.12 -73.09
N ASN A 56 4.71 23.00 -71.77
CA ASN A 56 4.97 24.06 -70.79
C ASN A 56 5.92 23.63 -69.66
N GLY A 57 6.22 22.34 -69.52
CA GLY A 57 7.11 21.81 -68.49
C GLY A 57 8.57 22.18 -68.72
N ILE A 58 9.29 22.54 -67.65
CA ILE A 58 10.72 22.92 -67.69
C ILE A 58 11.55 22.04 -66.74
N ALA A 59 12.85 21.95 -66.99
CA ALA A 59 13.84 21.27 -66.14
C ALA A 59 13.64 19.75 -65.97
N ASN A 60 13.12 19.07 -67.00
CA ASN A 60 12.86 17.64 -67.01
C ASN A 60 13.98 16.83 -67.68
N GLY A 61 14.44 15.75 -67.06
CA GLY A 61 15.38 14.79 -67.65
C GLY A 61 14.73 13.44 -67.91
N PHE A 62 14.35 13.12 -69.15
CA PHE A 62 13.70 11.86 -69.52
C PHE A 62 14.61 10.98 -70.39
N PHE A 63 14.88 9.77 -69.92
CA PHE A 63 15.81 8.83 -70.53
C PHE A 63 15.16 7.44 -70.61
N GLY A 64 14.76 7.01 -71.80
CA GLY A 64 14.12 5.71 -72.04
C GLY A 64 13.00 5.78 -73.07
N HIS A 65 12.60 4.62 -73.60
CA HIS A 65 11.45 4.55 -74.50
C HIS A 65 10.18 5.02 -73.77
N SER A 66 9.51 6.06 -74.30
CA SER A 66 8.27 6.63 -73.77
C SER A 66 8.36 7.13 -72.31
N ALA A 67 9.55 7.48 -71.83
CA ALA A 67 9.69 8.12 -70.52
C ALA A 67 9.04 9.51 -70.54
N GLY A 68 8.16 9.80 -69.57
CA GLY A 68 7.44 11.08 -69.50
C GLY A 68 6.57 11.39 -70.72
N LEU A 69 6.07 10.36 -71.43
CA LEU A 69 5.38 10.54 -72.71
C LEU A 69 4.24 11.55 -72.64
N LYS A 70 3.43 11.49 -71.57
CA LYS A 70 2.24 12.33 -71.38
C LYS A 70 2.48 13.61 -70.59
N ASN A 71 3.72 13.93 -70.22
CA ASN A 71 4.01 15.13 -69.43
C ASN A 71 3.75 16.37 -70.27
N VAL A 72 2.75 17.18 -69.89
CA VAL A 72 2.31 18.39 -70.59
C VAL A 72 2.96 19.63 -69.95
N SER A 73 2.78 19.80 -68.64
CA SER A 73 3.19 20.99 -67.88
C SER A 73 4.06 20.71 -66.66
N GLY A 74 4.21 19.44 -66.26
CA GLY A 74 5.03 19.05 -65.12
C GLY A 74 6.50 19.46 -65.30
N SER A 75 7.13 19.93 -64.23
CA SER A 75 8.49 20.48 -64.26
C SER A 75 9.40 19.80 -63.23
N TYR A 76 10.71 19.89 -63.41
CA TYR A 76 11.72 19.36 -62.49
C TYR A 76 11.64 17.84 -62.25
N ASN A 77 11.23 17.08 -63.26
CA ASN A 77 11.12 15.62 -63.18
C ASN A 77 12.35 14.92 -63.78
N THR A 78 12.84 13.86 -63.14
CA THR A 78 13.88 12.98 -63.68
C THR A 78 13.32 11.57 -63.87
N PHE A 79 13.13 11.14 -65.11
CA PHE A 79 12.61 9.80 -65.44
C PHE A 79 13.66 9.00 -66.21
N LEU A 80 14.14 7.91 -65.61
CA LEU A 80 15.17 7.04 -66.17
C LEU A 80 14.66 5.60 -66.26
N GLY A 81 14.32 5.14 -67.46
CA GLY A 81 13.80 3.80 -67.73
C GLY A 81 12.68 3.83 -68.76
N ALA A 82 12.47 2.70 -69.45
CA ALA A 82 11.35 2.56 -70.38
C ALA A 82 10.01 2.73 -69.64
N PHE A 83 9.13 3.59 -70.15
CA PHE A 83 7.81 3.90 -69.58
C PHE A 83 7.83 4.47 -68.15
N SER A 84 8.98 5.01 -67.71
CA SER A 84 9.06 5.72 -66.43
C SER A 84 8.26 7.03 -66.51
N GLY A 85 7.35 7.26 -65.57
CA GLY A 85 6.48 8.45 -65.53
C GLY A 85 5.58 8.61 -66.77
N TYR A 86 5.16 7.51 -67.39
CA TYR A 86 4.46 7.52 -68.68
C TYR A 86 3.15 8.34 -68.67
N GLU A 87 2.31 8.16 -67.65
CA GLU A 87 1.03 8.86 -67.49
C GLU A 87 1.14 10.24 -66.82
N ASN A 88 2.33 10.66 -66.39
CA ASN A 88 2.49 11.91 -65.65
C ASN A 88 2.20 13.09 -66.57
N THR A 89 1.18 13.90 -66.27
CA THR A 89 0.73 15.05 -67.06
C THR A 89 1.19 16.38 -66.48
N GLU A 90 1.02 16.56 -65.17
CA GLU A 90 1.23 17.85 -64.47
C GLU A 90 2.12 17.73 -63.22
N GLY A 91 2.41 16.51 -62.76
CA GLY A 91 3.22 16.28 -61.57
C GLY A 91 4.64 16.85 -61.72
N HIS A 92 5.20 17.36 -60.63
CA HIS A 92 6.49 18.05 -60.63
C HIS A 92 7.41 17.53 -59.52
N ASN A 93 8.71 17.82 -59.62
CA ASN A 93 9.72 17.42 -58.65
C ASN A 93 9.81 15.89 -58.41
N ASN A 94 9.50 15.06 -59.41
CA ASN A 94 9.55 13.60 -59.27
C ASN A 94 10.87 13.01 -59.76
N VAL A 95 11.38 11.98 -59.07
CA VAL A 95 12.55 11.19 -59.48
C VAL A 95 12.12 9.74 -59.63
N PHE A 96 12.02 9.26 -60.88
CA PHE A 96 11.64 7.89 -61.20
C PHE A 96 12.80 7.18 -61.91
N ILE A 97 13.30 6.10 -61.32
CA ILE A 97 14.46 5.36 -61.83
C ILE A 97 14.15 3.86 -61.87
N GLY A 98 14.03 3.31 -63.08
CA GLY A 98 13.67 1.93 -63.36
C GLY A 98 12.60 1.85 -64.46
N GLY A 99 12.47 0.71 -65.13
CA GLY A 99 11.39 0.50 -66.09
C GLY A 99 10.01 0.56 -65.41
N GLN A 100 9.03 1.21 -66.06
CA GLN A 100 7.64 1.35 -65.58
C GLN A 100 7.49 1.98 -64.18
N THR A 101 8.50 2.71 -63.72
CA THR A 101 8.46 3.40 -62.43
C THR A 101 7.49 4.58 -62.50
N GLY A 102 6.59 4.72 -61.52
CA GLY A 102 5.57 5.77 -61.51
C GLY A 102 4.73 5.81 -62.78
N ASN A 103 4.51 4.66 -63.43
CA ASN A 103 3.92 4.60 -64.76
C ASN A 103 2.53 5.24 -64.84
N THR A 104 1.70 5.04 -63.81
CA THR A 104 0.32 5.54 -63.69
C THR A 104 0.20 6.85 -62.94
N ASN A 105 1.31 7.42 -62.46
CA ASN A 105 1.29 8.68 -61.72
C ASN A 105 0.92 9.81 -62.69
N VAL A 106 -0.16 10.55 -62.40
CA VAL A 106 -0.72 11.58 -63.30
C VAL A 106 -0.28 12.97 -62.85
N ASP A 107 -0.61 13.36 -61.62
CA ASP A 107 -0.39 14.70 -61.05
C ASP A 107 0.39 14.70 -59.73
N GLY A 108 0.67 13.51 -59.18
CA GLY A 108 1.48 13.36 -57.98
C GLY A 108 2.87 13.99 -58.13
N SER A 109 3.31 14.66 -57.07
CA SER A 109 4.49 15.51 -57.06
C SER A 109 5.40 15.20 -55.87
N GLU A 110 6.68 15.58 -55.98
CA GLU A 110 7.70 15.39 -54.94
C GLU A 110 7.97 13.92 -54.59
N ASN A 111 7.76 13.00 -55.54
CA ASN A 111 7.95 11.57 -55.33
C ASN A 111 9.34 11.09 -55.74
N VAL A 112 9.88 10.11 -55.00
CA VAL A 112 11.14 9.43 -55.34
C VAL A 112 10.87 7.94 -55.44
N PHE A 113 10.83 7.41 -56.67
CA PHE A 113 10.62 6.00 -56.95
C PHE A 113 11.84 5.40 -57.64
N ILE A 114 12.40 4.33 -57.06
CA ILE A 114 13.61 3.68 -57.56
C ILE A 114 13.41 2.16 -57.52
N GLY A 115 13.42 1.53 -58.69
CA GLY A 115 13.26 0.09 -58.88
C GLY A 115 12.25 -0.24 -59.99
N LEU A 116 12.42 -1.39 -60.65
CA LEU A 116 11.49 -1.85 -61.69
C LEU A 116 10.05 -1.87 -61.15
N SER A 117 9.16 -1.13 -61.81
CA SER A 117 7.73 -0.96 -61.47
C SER A 117 7.47 -0.40 -60.07
N ALA A 118 8.42 0.33 -59.47
CA ALA A 118 8.15 1.02 -58.20
C ALA A 118 7.10 2.13 -58.40
N GLY A 119 6.13 2.23 -57.51
CA GLY A 119 5.04 3.20 -57.61
C GLY A 119 4.12 3.01 -58.81
N TYR A 120 4.08 1.82 -59.42
CA TYR A 120 3.18 1.53 -60.55
C TYR A 120 1.69 1.68 -60.19
N GLY A 121 1.32 1.60 -58.90
CA GLY A 121 -0.06 1.85 -58.47
C GLY A 121 -0.36 3.32 -58.20
N ASN A 122 0.65 4.15 -57.92
CA ASN A 122 0.45 5.51 -57.43
C ASN A 122 -0.03 6.44 -58.55
N ILE A 123 -1.27 6.93 -58.46
CA ILE A 123 -1.84 7.92 -59.40
C ILE A 123 -1.58 9.36 -58.93
N HIS A 124 -1.95 9.70 -57.68
CA HIS A 124 -2.03 11.10 -57.18
C HIS A 124 -1.10 11.42 -56.00
N GLY A 125 -0.42 10.42 -55.45
CA GLY A 125 0.28 10.53 -54.17
C GLY A 125 1.43 11.55 -54.24
N ASN A 126 1.67 12.24 -53.14
CA ASN A 126 2.67 13.30 -53.04
C ASN A 126 3.68 13.02 -51.92
N ALA A 127 4.93 13.45 -52.10
CA ALA A 127 5.99 13.23 -51.12
C ALA A 127 6.16 11.75 -50.71
N ILE A 128 6.10 10.84 -51.69
CA ILE A 128 6.24 9.40 -51.49
C ILE A 128 7.66 8.94 -51.86
N THR A 129 8.27 8.14 -50.99
CA THR A 129 9.57 7.50 -51.26
C THR A 129 9.42 5.99 -51.41
N LEU A 130 9.65 5.45 -52.60
CA LEU A 130 9.58 4.00 -52.89
C LEU A 130 10.93 3.52 -53.41
N LEU A 131 11.60 2.64 -52.66
CA LEU A 131 12.91 2.10 -53.02
C LEU A 131 12.86 0.58 -53.04
N GLY A 132 12.93 -0.02 -54.22
CA GLY A 132 12.89 -1.46 -54.43
C GLY A 132 12.01 -1.83 -55.62
N SER A 133 12.35 -2.92 -56.32
CA SER A 133 11.47 -3.40 -57.40
C SER A 133 10.09 -3.73 -56.84
N ARG A 134 9.05 -3.19 -57.48
CA ARG A 134 7.65 -3.33 -57.10
C ARG A 134 7.31 -2.80 -55.70
N ALA A 135 8.15 -1.95 -55.11
CA ALA A 135 7.74 -1.18 -53.93
C ALA A 135 6.57 -0.26 -54.30
N ASN A 136 5.53 -0.18 -53.47
CA ASN A 136 4.29 0.49 -53.85
C ASN A 136 3.57 1.16 -52.67
N VAL A 137 2.49 1.87 -53.01
CA VAL A 137 1.46 2.34 -52.08
C VAL A 137 0.20 1.50 -52.28
N SER A 138 -0.57 1.29 -51.21
CA SER A 138 -1.85 0.56 -51.30
C SER A 138 -3.06 1.46 -51.66
N SER A 139 -2.84 2.77 -51.72
CA SER A 139 -3.86 3.78 -52.02
C SER A 139 -3.22 4.94 -52.78
N ASP A 140 -3.99 5.58 -53.65
CA ASP A 140 -3.47 6.51 -54.65
C ASP A 140 -3.20 7.91 -54.11
N ASP A 141 -3.78 8.28 -52.97
CA ASP A 141 -3.74 9.64 -52.38
C ASP A 141 -2.85 9.73 -51.12
N LEU A 142 -1.96 8.77 -50.90
CA LEU A 142 -1.07 8.80 -49.74
C LEU A 142 -0.11 9.99 -49.83
N THR A 143 0.27 10.50 -48.65
CA THR A 143 1.25 11.58 -48.50
C THR A 143 2.26 11.27 -47.41
N ASN A 144 3.52 11.69 -47.60
CA ASN A 144 4.59 11.44 -46.63
C ASN A 144 4.70 9.95 -46.24
N ALA A 145 4.69 9.07 -47.24
CA ALA A 145 4.75 7.64 -47.07
C ALA A 145 6.04 7.07 -47.68
N THR A 146 6.66 6.12 -47.00
CA THR A 146 7.91 5.52 -47.43
C THR A 146 7.81 4.00 -47.45
N ALA A 147 8.18 3.35 -48.55
CA ALA A 147 8.33 1.90 -48.63
C ALA A 147 9.71 1.54 -49.19
N ILE A 148 10.50 0.78 -48.44
CA ILE A 148 11.87 0.39 -48.83
C ILE A 148 11.97 -1.13 -48.82
N GLY A 149 12.17 -1.75 -49.98
CA GLY A 149 12.40 -3.18 -50.17
C GLY A 149 11.66 -3.74 -51.38
N TYR A 150 12.07 -4.92 -51.84
CA TYR A 150 11.35 -5.66 -52.87
C TYR A 150 9.92 -5.95 -52.40
N TYR A 151 8.90 -5.54 -53.18
CA TYR A 151 7.48 -5.66 -52.84
C TYR A 151 7.04 -4.95 -51.54
N ALA A 152 7.86 -4.05 -50.97
CA ALA A 152 7.42 -3.30 -49.79
C ALA A 152 6.23 -2.40 -50.16
N GLU A 153 5.15 -2.47 -49.37
CA GLU A 153 3.93 -1.70 -49.62
C GLU A 153 3.56 -0.88 -48.38
N VAL A 154 3.38 0.43 -48.55
CA VAL A 154 2.92 1.34 -47.48
C VAL A 154 1.45 1.69 -47.69
N ALA A 155 0.66 1.55 -46.62
CA ALA A 155 -0.81 1.60 -46.72
C ALA A 155 -1.45 2.89 -46.20
N GLN A 156 -0.68 3.79 -45.58
CA GLN A 156 -1.20 5.03 -45.02
C GLN A 156 -0.16 6.14 -45.05
N SER A 157 -0.63 7.39 -44.94
CA SER A 157 0.22 8.58 -44.86
C SER A 157 1.06 8.62 -43.58
N ASN A 158 2.12 9.43 -43.60
CA ASN A 158 3.03 9.64 -42.45
C ASN A 158 3.62 8.33 -41.88
N SER A 159 3.87 7.35 -42.75
CA SER A 159 4.29 6.01 -42.34
C SER A 159 5.43 5.49 -43.19
N MET A 160 6.26 4.65 -42.59
CA MET A 160 7.36 3.96 -43.26
C MET A 160 7.22 2.45 -43.11
N VAL A 161 7.35 1.72 -44.21
CA VAL A 161 7.44 0.26 -44.26
C VAL A 161 8.83 -0.16 -44.75
N LEU A 162 9.51 -0.99 -43.98
CA LEU A 162 10.84 -1.53 -44.28
C LEU A 162 10.71 -3.02 -44.65
N GLY A 163 10.68 -3.29 -45.95
CA GLY A 163 10.66 -4.61 -46.57
C GLY A 163 9.28 -5.25 -46.69
N TYR A 164 9.20 -6.37 -47.39
CA TYR A 164 8.03 -7.25 -47.47
C TYR A 164 8.35 -8.55 -46.72
N ASN A 165 7.68 -8.77 -45.58
CA ASN A 165 8.00 -9.86 -44.65
C ASN A 165 9.48 -9.88 -44.20
N ALA A 166 10.17 -8.74 -44.23
CA ALA A 166 11.59 -8.65 -43.87
C ALA A 166 11.83 -8.69 -42.36
N ASN A 167 13.09 -9.00 -42.00
CA ASN A 167 13.65 -8.82 -40.66
C ASN A 167 14.61 -7.62 -40.70
N VAL A 168 14.50 -6.71 -39.73
CA VAL A 168 15.34 -5.51 -39.64
C VAL A 168 16.46 -5.75 -38.64
N GLY A 169 17.71 -5.77 -39.13
CA GLY A 169 18.91 -5.88 -38.31
C GLY A 169 19.56 -4.51 -38.10
N ILE A 170 19.79 -4.12 -36.84
CA ILE A 170 20.60 -2.95 -36.47
C ILE A 170 21.84 -3.48 -35.73
N GLY A 171 23.01 -3.42 -36.36
CA GLY A 171 24.24 -4.01 -35.80
C GLY A 171 24.39 -5.51 -36.03
N THR A 172 23.48 -6.14 -36.77
CA THR A 172 23.57 -7.52 -37.26
C THR A 172 23.23 -7.57 -38.75
N SER A 173 23.93 -8.41 -39.52
CA SER A 173 23.65 -8.64 -40.94
C SER A 173 22.72 -9.84 -41.19
N ALA A 174 22.38 -10.61 -40.15
CA ALA A 174 21.56 -11.82 -40.24
C ALA A 174 20.50 -11.83 -39.13
N PRO A 175 19.55 -10.87 -39.12
CA PRO A 175 18.52 -10.81 -38.09
C PRO A 175 17.61 -12.05 -38.16
N SER A 176 17.49 -12.74 -37.04
CA SER A 176 16.68 -13.95 -36.82
C SER A 176 15.22 -13.65 -36.47
N VAL A 177 14.94 -12.42 -36.04
CA VAL A 177 13.61 -11.93 -35.64
C VAL A 177 13.25 -10.63 -36.37
N LYS A 178 11.99 -10.18 -36.26
CA LYS A 178 11.48 -9.03 -37.03
C LYS A 178 12.25 -7.74 -36.82
N LEU A 179 12.67 -7.46 -35.60
CA LEU A 179 13.59 -6.38 -35.28
C LEU A 179 14.67 -6.93 -34.34
N GLU A 180 15.90 -7.02 -34.82
CA GLU A 180 17.05 -7.46 -34.03
C GLU A 180 18.07 -6.31 -33.93
N VAL A 181 18.30 -5.82 -32.71
CA VAL A 181 19.28 -4.77 -32.43
C VAL A 181 20.43 -5.36 -31.65
N VAL A 182 21.58 -5.53 -32.30
CA VAL A 182 22.83 -6.01 -31.68
C VAL A 182 23.72 -4.80 -31.38
N GLY A 183 23.77 -4.41 -30.12
CA GLY A 183 24.57 -3.27 -29.67
C GLY A 183 24.49 -3.06 -28.16
N LYS A 184 25.27 -2.10 -27.64
CA LYS A 184 25.36 -1.83 -26.20
C LYS A 184 24.11 -1.16 -25.61
N ARG A 185 23.34 -0.43 -26.43
CA ARG A 185 22.18 0.35 -25.98
C ARG A 185 21.21 0.62 -27.13
N MET A 186 19.93 0.35 -26.89
CA MET A 186 18.82 0.95 -27.64
C MET A 186 18.23 2.08 -26.78
N ARG A 187 18.10 3.29 -27.33
CA ARG A 187 17.56 4.46 -26.61
C ARG A 187 16.37 5.02 -27.37
N LEU A 188 15.19 4.98 -26.76
CA LEU A 188 13.98 5.63 -27.24
C LEU A 188 13.70 6.86 -26.37
N VAL A 189 13.70 8.04 -26.97
CA VAL A 189 13.47 9.32 -26.27
C VAL A 189 12.36 10.12 -26.96
N SER A 190 11.43 10.66 -26.18
CA SER A 190 10.52 11.71 -26.63
C SER A 190 11.07 13.07 -26.18
N SER A 191 11.16 14.02 -27.10
CA SER A 191 11.69 15.37 -26.85
C SER A 191 10.61 16.40 -26.49
N ALA A 192 9.33 16.01 -26.36
CA ALA A 192 8.24 16.94 -26.09
C ALA A 192 7.40 16.50 -24.87
N ASN A 193 7.49 17.28 -23.80
CA ASN A 193 6.49 17.49 -22.75
C ASN A 193 5.71 16.26 -22.22
N ASN A 194 6.40 15.48 -21.37
CA ASN A 194 5.86 14.99 -20.10
C ASN A 194 4.65 14.03 -20.06
N GLN A 195 4.57 13.05 -20.96
CA GLN A 195 4.00 11.73 -20.64
C GLN A 195 4.84 10.64 -21.32
N LYS A 196 5.62 9.89 -20.52
CA LYS A 196 6.53 8.85 -21.02
C LYS A 196 5.89 7.49 -20.83
N TYR A 197 5.35 6.92 -21.91
CA TYR A 197 5.05 5.49 -21.97
C TYR A 197 5.92 4.89 -23.05
N LEU A 198 6.85 4.01 -22.66
CA LEU A 198 7.20 2.90 -23.52
C LEU A 198 6.09 1.88 -23.33
N ASP A 199 5.03 1.98 -24.14
CA ASP A 199 3.89 1.06 -24.04
C ASP A 199 4.25 -0.26 -24.71
N PHE A 200 4.63 -1.24 -23.89
CA PHE A 200 4.69 -2.62 -24.31
C PHE A 200 3.35 -3.28 -23.99
N ARG A 201 2.38 -3.13 -24.88
CA ARG A 201 1.06 -3.73 -24.74
C ARG A 201 1.03 -5.13 -25.34
N THR A 202 0.48 -6.09 -24.62
CA THR A 202 0.17 -7.42 -25.17
C THR A 202 -1.34 -7.64 -25.18
N ASP A 203 -1.94 -7.65 -26.37
CA ASP A 203 -3.35 -7.95 -26.55
C ASP A 203 -3.59 -9.48 -26.53
N GLY A 204 -3.45 -10.08 -25.35
CA GLY A 204 -3.90 -11.46 -25.08
C GLY A 204 -2.82 -12.49 -24.71
N ASN A 205 -1.55 -12.09 -24.57
CA ASN A 205 -0.46 -12.96 -24.09
C ASN A 205 0.38 -12.23 -23.02
N ALA A 206 1.24 -12.96 -22.30
CA ALA A 206 2.20 -12.34 -21.39
C ALA A 206 3.27 -11.56 -22.18
N LEU A 207 3.66 -10.39 -21.65
CA LEU A 207 4.83 -9.66 -22.11
C LEU A 207 6.07 -10.23 -21.42
N ASP A 208 7.00 -10.80 -22.19
CA ASP A 208 8.30 -11.23 -21.68
C ASP A 208 9.32 -10.09 -21.82
N ILE A 209 9.74 -9.50 -20.70
CA ILE A 209 10.89 -8.59 -20.61
C ILE A 209 11.94 -9.33 -19.80
N SER A 210 12.90 -9.94 -20.50
CA SER A 210 13.97 -10.72 -19.88
C SER A 210 15.34 -10.14 -20.19
N SER A 211 16.25 -10.29 -19.23
CA SER A 211 17.67 -10.03 -19.39
C SER A 211 18.41 -11.35 -19.22
N ASN A 212 19.01 -11.86 -20.30
CA ASN A 212 19.78 -13.10 -20.25
C ASN A 212 21.23 -12.80 -19.82
N GLY A 213 21.55 -13.07 -18.56
CA GLY A 213 22.90 -12.91 -18.01
C GLY A 213 23.23 -11.52 -17.42
N GLY A 214 22.23 -10.67 -17.17
CA GLY A 214 22.41 -9.36 -16.53
C GLY A 214 21.16 -8.88 -15.79
N GLN A 215 21.26 -7.76 -15.08
CA GLN A 215 20.15 -7.18 -14.30
C GLN A 215 19.11 -6.51 -15.20
N LEU A 216 17.82 -6.68 -14.88
CA LEU A 216 16.72 -5.89 -15.45
C LEU A 216 16.51 -4.63 -14.60
N TYR A 217 16.97 -3.48 -15.09
CA TYR A 217 16.78 -2.21 -14.40
C TYR A 217 15.43 -1.57 -14.74
N LEU A 218 14.53 -1.52 -13.75
CA LEU A 218 13.31 -0.71 -13.79
C LEU A 218 13.50 0.52 -12.87
N SER A 219 14.17 1.54 -13.38
CA SER A 219 14.49 2.76 -12.61
C SER A 219 13.62 3.94 -13.04
N SER A 220 12.97 4.60 -12.08
CA SER A 220 12.51 5.98 -12.24
C SER A 220 13.63 6.92 -11.78
N ASN A 221 13.83 8.06 -12.45
CA ASN A 221 14.82 9.07 -12.09
C ASN A 221 14.62 9.68 -10.68
N ASN A 222 13.57 9.28 -9.96
CA ASN A 222 13.25 9.72 -8.60
C ASN A 222 13.57 8.68 -7.52
N GLY A 223 14.29 7.59 -7.83
CA GLY A 223 14.85 6.68 -6.82
C GLY A 223 13.91 5.60 -6.25
N GLU A 224 12.70 5.47 -6.76
CA GLU A 224 11.71 4.48 -6.30
C GLU A 224 11.59 3.31 -7.30
N GLY A 225 12.72 2.72 -7.69
CA GLY A 225 12.73 1.59 -8.62
C GLY A 225 12.47 0.27 -7.89
N VAL A 226 11.50 -0.53 -8.36
CA VAL A 226 11.32 -1.92 -7.91
C VAL A 226 12.37 -2.79 -8.62
N MET A 227 13.29 -3.36 -7.86
CA MET A 227 14.14 -4.45 -8.34
C MET A 227 13.30 -5.73 -8.36
N MET A 228 13.10 -6.31 -9.54
CA MET A 228 12.47 -7.63 -9.69
C MET A 228 13.50 -8.59 -10.26
N GLU A 229 14.21 -9.29 -9.38
CA GLU A 229 15.05 -10.41 -9.80
C GLU A 229 14.18 -11.67 -9.87
N GLN A 230 14.21 -12.38 -11.01
CA GLN A 230 13.53 -13.66 -11.16
C GLN A 230 14.52 -14.79 -10.92
N PHE A 231 14.47 -15.38 -9.72
CA PHE A 231 15.17 -16.62 -9.40
C PHE A 231 14.17 -17.76 -9.29
N ASN A 232 13.95 -18.53 -10.37
CA ASN A 232 12.98 -19.64 -10.36
C ASN A 232 11.57 -19.24 -9.88
N GLY A 233 11.15 -18.00 -10.15
CA GLY A 233 9.83 -17.47 -9.75
C GLY A 233 9.73 -16.96 -8.32
N ASN A 234 10.86 -16.68 -7.66
CA ASN A 234 10.93 -15.91 -6.41
C ASN A 234 11.30 -14.45 -6.71
N VAL A 235 10.82 -13.51 -5.90
CA VAL A 235 11.09 -12.07 -6.03
C VAL A 235 11.91 -11.59 -4.83
N GLY A 236 13.12 -11.09 -5.09
CA GLY A 236 13.99 -10.46 -4.09
C GLY A 236 13.93 -8.93 -4.18
N ILE A 237 13.75 -8.23 -3.05
CA ILE A 237 13.89 -6.77 -2.94
C ILE A 237 15.11 -6.50 -2.05
N GLY A 238 16.19 -5.96 -2.63
CA GLY A 238 17.45 -5.71 -1.91
C GLY A 238 18.29 -6.97 -1.62
N ASN A 239 17.88 -8.14 -2.12
CA ASN A 239 18.66 -9.37 -2.06
C ASN A 239 19.47 -9.54 -3.36
N ASP A 240 20.80 -9.59 -3.25
CA ASP A 240 21.74 -9.80 -4.36
C ASP A 240 21.99 -11.30 -4.68
N SER A 241 21.16 -12.20 -4.13
CA SER A 241 21.28 -13.65 -4.23
C SER A 241 19.91 -14.33 -4.35
N SER A 242 19.86 -15.63 -4.71
CA SER A 242 18.63 -16.38 -4.93
C SER A 242 17.75 -16.41 -3.67
N PRO A 243 16.57 -15.75 -3.66
CA PRO A 243 15.68 -15.74 -2.52
C PRO A 243 15.19 -17.14 -2.15
N ASP A 244 15.08 -17.41 -0.87
CA ASP A 244 14.55 -18.65 -0.30
C ASP A 244 13.00 -18.64 -0.26
N PHE A 245 12.41 -17.45 -0.28
CA PHE A 245 10.95 -17.25 -0.24
C PHE A 245 10.39 -16.70 -1.56
N LYS A 246 9.09 -16.92 -1.80
CA LYS A 246 8.39 -16.39 -2.99
C LYS A 246 8.49 -14.87 -3.11
N LEU A 247 8.51 -14.18 -1.97
CA LEU A 247 8.87 -12.78 -1.84
C LEU A 247 9.83 -12.66 -0.65
N GLU A 248 11.02 -12.13 -0.89
CA GLU A 248 12.03 -11.89 0.13
C GLU A 248 12.49 -10.43 0.05
N VAL A 249 12.53 -9.74 1.19
CA VAL A 249 12.92 -8.33 1.26
C VAL A 249 14.08 -8.21 2.24
N VAL A 250 15.24 -7.78 1.77
CA VAL A 250 16.37 -7.42 2.61
C VAL A 250 16.23 -5.95 2.97
N GLY A 251 15.91 -5.67 4.24
CA GLY A 251 15.61 -4.33 4.73
C GLY A 251 14.23 -4.25 5.38
N THR A 252 13.58 -3.09 5.29
CA THR A 252 12.25 -2.88 5.89
C THR A 252 11.12 -3.18 4.91
N ALA A 253 10.12 -3.95 5.33
CA ALA A 253 8.88 -4.17 4.59
C ALA A 253 7.66 -3.83 5.47
N GLY A 254 6.67 -3.14 4.91
CA GLY A 254 5.44 -2.77 5.60
C GLY A 254 4.26 -3.66 5.20
N LYS A 255 3.59 -4.28 6.17
CA LYS A 255 2.27 -4.90 5.99
C LYS A 255 1.24 -4.20 6.89
N PRO A 256 0.62 -3.09 6.44
CA PRO A 256 -0.47 -2.48 7.19
C PRO A 256 -1.61 -3.50 7.34
N GLY A 257 -1.93 -3.90 8.57
CA GLY A 257 -3.04 -4.81 8.87
C GLY A 257 -2.69 -6.25 9.31
N GLY A 258 -1.41 -6.60 9.51
CA GLY A 258 -1.02 -7.74 10.35
C GLY A 258 -1.15 -9.15 9.73
N GLY A 259 -0.22 -10.02 10.15
CA GLY A 259 -0.01 -11.40 9.72
C GLY A 259 1.46 -11.73 9.97
N LEU A 260 1.76 -12.89 10.55
CA LEU A 260 3.14 -13.30 10.82
C LEU A 260 3.83 -13.63 9.51
N TRP A 261 5.01 -13.03 9.27
CA TRP A 261 5.92 -13.54 8.26
C TRP A 261 6.50 -14.86 8.76
N SER A 262 6.84 -15.79 7.85
CA SER A 262 7.54 -17.01 8.24
C SER A 262 9.00 -16.67 8.52
N ASP A 263 9.39 -16.68 9.80
CA ASP A 263 10.77 -16.41 10.20
C ASP A 263 11.59 -17.72 10.27
N ALA A 264 12.79 -17.73 9.69
CA ALA A 264 13.72 -18.84 9.83
C ALA A 264 14.18 -18.98 11.30
N SER A 265 14.03 -20.17 11.89
CA SER A 265 14.22 -20.36 13.34
C SER A 265 15.03 -21.62 13.72
N ASP A 266 15.65 -22.30 12.74
CA ASP A 266 16.50 -23.48 12.97
C ASP A 266 17.69 -23.13 13.89
N LYS A 267 17.99 -24.00 14.87
CA LYS A 267 19.09 -23.78 15.84
C LYS A 267 20.43 -23.54 15.16
N ARG A 268 20.68 -24.13 13.99
CA ARG A 268 21.93 -23.97 13.23
C ARG A 268 22.12 -22.56 12.67
N LEU A 269 21.03 -21.78 12.58
CA LEU A 269 21.04 -20.41 12.08
C LEU A 269 21.18 -19.37 13.20
N LYS A 270 21.37 -19.79 14.46
CA LYS A 270 21.40 -18.92 15.65
C LYS A 270 22.71 -19.05 16.42
N THR A 271 23.26 -17.92 16.86
CA THR A 271 24.36 -17.81 17.83
C THR A 271 23.89 -17.01 19.05
N ASP A 272 24.66 -16.99 20.13
CA ASP A 272 24.41 -16.15 21.33
C ASP A 272 23.01 -16.33 21.95
N VAL A 273 22.61 -17.60 22.15
CA VAL A 273 21.29 -17.95 22.70
C VAL A 273 21.28 -17.79 24.22
N GLU A 274 20.48 -16.85 24.73
CA GLU A 274 20.26 -16.58 26.15
C GLU A 274 18.77 -16.67 26.53
N ASP A 275 18.48 -16.82 27.83
CA ASP A 275 17.11 -16.87 28.34
C ASP A 275 16.42 -15.50 28.27
N PHE A 276 15.24 -15.46 27.65
CA PHE A 276 14.36 -14.30 27.69
C PHE A 276 13.46 -14.36 28.94
N ARG A 277 13.60 -13.41 29.86
CA ARG A 277 12.97 -13.46 31.21
C ARG A 277 11.83 -12.47 31.43
N ASP A 278 11.64 -11.50 30.54
CA ASP A 278 10.52 -10.57 30.67
C ASP A 278 9.20 -11.34 30.60
N GLY A 279 8.25 -11.00 31.46
CA GLY A 279 7.06 -11.79 31.71
C GLY A 279 5.95 -11.01 32.37
N LEU A 280 5.43 -11.50 33.50
CA LEU A 280 4.23 -10.93 34.13
C LEU A 280 4.41 -9.46 34.53
N GLU A 281 5.60 -9.08 35.02
CA GLU A 281 5.91 -7.71 35.44
C GLU A 281 5.77 -6.70 34.28
N GLN A 282 6.32 -7.03 33.11
CA GLN A 282 6.26 -6.18 31.92
C GLN A 282 4.84 -6.16 31.35
N ILE A 283 4.20 -7.32 31.22
CA ILE A 283 2.83 -7.45 30.70
C ILE A 283 1.84 -6.58 31.48
N ARG A 284 1.99 -6.50 32.81
CA ARG A 284 1.13 -5.67 33.67
C ARG A 284 1.25 -4.15 33.41
N GLN A 285 2.35 -3.71 32.80
CA GLN A 285 2.59 -2.30 32.47
C GLN A 285 2.12 -1.95 31.06
N ILE A 286 1.81 -2.95 30.23
CA ILE A 286 1.33 -2.74 28.86
C ILE A 286 -0.15 -2.37 28.89
N ARG A 287 -0.50 -1.29 28.19
CA ARG A 287 -1.87 -0.81 28.05
C ARG A 287 -2.37 -1.05 26.62
N PRO A 288 -3.25 -2.05 26.38
CA PRO A 288 -3.91 -2.21 25.10
C PRO A 288 -4.83 -1.03 24.82
N VAL A 289 -4.82 -0.54 23.59
CA VAL A 289 -5.65 0.58 23.14
C VAL A 289 -6.38 0.23 21.86
N TRP A 290 -7.58 0.77 21.72
CA TRP A 290 -8.23 0.89 20.43
C TRP A 290 -7.88 2.24 19.82
N TYR A 291 -7.47 2.25 18.56
CA TYR A 291 -7.10 3.47 17.86
C TYR A 291 -7.60 3.48 16.42
N ARG A 292 -7.48 4.64 15.78
CA ARG A 292 -7.73 4.89 14.36
C ARG A 292 -6.65 5.86 13.89
N PHE A 293 -6.14 5.67 12.68
CA PHE A 293 -5.15 6.59 12.14
C PHE A 293 -5.77 7.93 11.74
N LYS A 294 -4.97 8.99 11.80
CA LYS A 294 -5.40 10.36 11.49
C LYS A 294 -5.58 10.62 9.99
N GLY A 295 -4.94 9.82 9.13
CA GLY A 295 -5.02 9.96 7.67
C GLY A 295 -3.82 10.62 7.00
N ASP A 296 -2.88 11.10 7.80
CA ASP A 296 -1.56 11.58 7.38
C ASP A 296 -0.66 10.38 7.03
N TYR A 297 0.40 10.61 6.23
CA TYR A 297 1.38 9.57 5.86
C TYR A 297 0.73 8.31 5.26
N ASN A 298 -0.27 8.49 4.40
CA ASN A 298 -1.04 7.43 3.73
C ASN A 298 -1.67 6.37 4.64
N MET A 299 -1.93 6.70 5.91
CA MET A 299 -2.56 5.77 6.85
C MET A 299 -4.09 5.71 6.72
N PRO A 300 -4.73 4.53 6.87
CA PRO A 300 -6.17 4.35 6.69
C PRO A 300 -7.01 4.93 7.82
N THR A 301 -8.06 5.71 7.50
CA THR A 301 -8.86 6.44 8.50
C THR A 301 -10.17 5.78 8.90
N ARG A 302 -10.71 4.82 8.13
CA ARG A 302 -12.06 4.28 8.41
C ARG A 302 -12.07 3.28 9.56
N GLU A 303 -11.14 2.34 9.52
CA GLU A 303 -11.13 1.19 10.41
C GLU A 303 -10.61 1.54 11.81
N ARG A 304 -11.08 0.79 12.81
CA ARG A 304 -10.52 0.81 14.16
C ARG A 304 -9.63 -0.40 14.33
N TYR A 305 -8.48 -0.18 14.95
CA TYR A 305 -7.47 -1.19 15.21
C TYR A 305 -7.27 -1.35 16.71
N VAL A 306 -6.92 -2.57 17.13
CA VAL A 306 -6.37 -2.84 18.46
C VAL A 306 -4.85 -2.81 18.36
N GLY A 307 -4.20 -2.21 19.34
CA GLY A 307 -2.74 -2.29 19.44
C GLY A 307 -2.23 -1.63 20.71
N VAL A 308 -0.99 -1.17 20.63
CA VAL A 308 -0.27 -0.50 21.72
C VAL A 308 0.31 0.82 21.20
N ILE A 309 0.67 1.72 22.11
CA ILE A 309 1.34 2.97 21.78
C ILE A 309 2.86 2.74 21.86
N ALA A 310 3.59 2.99 20.77
CA ALA A 310 5.03 2.73 20.70
C ALA A 310 5.83 3.50 21.78
N GLN A 311 5.43 4.73 22.11
CA GLN A 311 6.06 5.53 23.18
C GLN A 311 5.86 4.91 24.57
N GLU A 312 4.74 4.20 24.79
CA GLU A 312 4.48 3.48 26.04
C GLU A 312 5.31 2.20 26.07
N MET A 313 5.35 1.45 24.96
CA MET A 313 6.20 0.26 24.81
C MET A 313 7.68 0.57 24.97
N GLN A 314 8.14 1.75 24.55
CA GLN A 314 9.54 2.14 24.70
C GLN A 314 10.00 2.22 26.16
N ARG A 315 9.08 2.47 27.10
CA ARG A 315 9.38 2.50 28.54
C ARG A 315 9.38 1.11 29.17
N VAL A 316 8.52 0.22 28.68
CA VAL A 316 8.32 -1.13 29.23
C VAL A 316 9.30 -2.13 28.62
N ALA A 317 9.43 -2.11 27.29
CA ALA A 317 10.23 -3.04 26.50
C ALA A 317 10.88 -2.29 25.33
N PRO A 318 11.94 -1.49 25.59
CA PRO A 318 12.54 -0.58 24.60
C PRO A 318 12.99 -1.27 23.31
N TYR A 319 13.45 -2.53 23.40
CA TYR A 319 13.91 -3.33 22.27
C TYR A 319 12.78 -3.74 21.30
N THR A 320 11.51 -3.51 21.64
CA THR A 320 10.37 -3.70 20.73
C THR A 320 10.10 -2.48 19.85
N VAL A 321 10.81 -1.37 20.06
CA VAL A 321 10.54 -0.08 19.42
C VAL A 321 11.73 0.38 18.62
N THR A 322 11.51 0.75 17.36
CA THR A 322 12.58 1.22 16.47
C THR A 322 12.16 2.54 15.81
N PRO A 323 12.97 3.60 15.88
CA PRO A 323 12.68 4.85 15.18
C PRO A 323 12.81 4.65 13.66
N TYR A 324 11.94 5.32 12.90
CA TYR A 324 12.01 5.39 11.45
C TYR A 324 11.60 6.79 10.98
N ARG A 325 11.98 7.16 9.77
CA ARG A 325 11.57 8.42 9.15
C ARG A 325 10.54 8.15 8.07
N ASP A 326 9.51 8.97 8.04
CA ASP A 326 8.48 8.94 7.00
C ASP A 326 8.24 10.35 6.48
N THR A 327 7.87 10.46 5.21
CA THR A 327 7.59 11.73 4.53
C THR A 327 6.16 11.74 4.05
N ASP A 328 5.37 12.70 4.51
CA ASP A 328 3.98 12.82 4.07
C ASP A 328 3.94 13.28 2.61
N GLU A 329 3.45 12.43 1.71
CA GLU A 329 3.34 12.74 0.28
C GLU A 329 2.49 14.00 0.00
N LYS A 330 1.54 14.33 0.88
CA LYS A 330 0.66 15.50 0.69
C LYS A 330 1.33 16.81 1.04
N SER A 331 2.16 16.83 2.08
CA SER A 331 2.83 18.04 2.58
C SER A 331 4.32 18.12 2.27
N GLY A 332 4.94 17.02 1.87
CA GLY A 332 6.39 16.89 1.67
C GLY A 332 7.22 16.91 2.96
N VAL A 333 6.58 16.90 4.13
CA VAL A 333 7.27 17.02 5.43
C VAL A 333 7.76 15.64 5.89
N SER A 334 9.07 15.53 6.14
CA SER A 334 9.69 14.35 6.74
C SER A 334 9.74 14.46 8.26
N SER A 335 9.22 13.45 8.95
CA SER A 335 9.17 13.36 10.41
C SER A 335 9.72 12.03 10.90
N GLU A 336 10.20 12.01 12.15
CA GLU A 336 10.61 10.78 12.82
C GLU A 336 9.43 10.19 13.59
N PHE A 337 9.21 8.89 13.41
CA PHE A 337 8.17 8.09 14.03
C PHE A 337 8.78 6.87 14.73
N LEU A 338 8.00 6.24 15.60
CA LEU A 338 8.36 5.01 16.27
C LEU A 338 7.55 3.85 15.66
N SER A 339 8.23 2.79 15.26
CA SER A 339 7.65 1.52 14.87
C SER A 339 7.68 0.54 16.04
N TYR A 340 6.77 -0.44 16.04
CA TYR A 340 6.64 -1.44 17.10
C TYR A 340 6.67 -2.86 16.52
N ASN A 341 7.53 -3.70 17.08
CA ASN A 341 7.62 -5.14 16.80
C ASN A 341 7.05 -5.92 17.99
N GLY A 342 5.89 -6.55 17.78
CA GLY A 342 5.16 -7.26 18.82
C GLY A 342 5.63 -8.68 19.13
N THR A 343 6.67 -9.18 18.47
CA THR A 343 7.11 -10.57 18.62
C THR A 343 7.54 -10.89 20.05
N ALA A 344 8.28 -10.00 20.72
CA ALA A 344 8.72 -10.25 22.09
C ALA A 344 7.56 -10.34 23.09
N VAL A 345 6.46 -9.60 22.86
CA VAL A 345 5.28 -9.64 23.74
C VAL A 345 4.61 -11.02 23.72
N ILE A 346 4.69 -11.75 22.60
CA ILE A 346 4.20 -13.13 22.52
C ILE A 346 4.97 -14.02 23.52
N TYR A 347 6.29 -13.87 23.61
CA TYR A 347 7.11 -14.65 24.55
C TYR A 347 6.98 -14.15 25.99
N MET A 348 6.79 -12.85 26.21
CA MET A 348 6.43 -12.34 27.54
C MET A 348 5.11 -12.94 28.05
N LEU A 349 4.12 -13.11 27.17
CA LEU A 349 2.86 -13.76 27.53
C LEU A 349 3.06 -15.23 27.89
N VAL A 350 4.00 -15.94 27.24
CA VAL A 350 4.37 -17.31 27.60
C VAL A 350 4.98 -17.33 29.01
N ASN A 351 5.96 -16.48 29.27
CA ASN A 351 6.60 -16.37 30.59
C ASN A 351 5.59 -15.98 31.68
N ALA A 352 4.75 -14.98 31.42
CA ALA A 352 3.70 -14.55 32.34
C ALA A 352 2.69 -15.67 32.63
N ALA A 353 2.33 -16.48 31.63
CA ALA A 353 1.45 -17.63 31.84
C ALA A 353 2.11 -18.72 32.70
N GLN A 354 3.41 -18.95 32.52
CA GLN A 354 4.19 -19.86 33.37
C GLN A 354 4.25 -19.34 34.82
N GLU A 355 4.59 -18.07 35.02
CA GLU A 355 4.61 -17.43 36.35
C GLU A 355 3.25 -17.50 37.05
N LEU A 356 2.16 -17.21 36.33
CA LEU A 356 0.80 -17.30 36.87
C LEU A 356 0.41 -18.75 37.23
N ALA A 357 0.87 -19.74 36.46
CA ALA A 357 0.64 -21.14 36.78
C ALA A 357 1.35 -21.55 38.08
N GLU A 358 2.60 -21.13 38.26
CA GLU A 358 3.37 -21.37 39.49
C GLU A 358 2.70 -20.73 40.71
N GLN A 359 2.30 -19.46 40.61
CA GLN A 359 1.57 -18.77 41.68
C GLN A 359 0.25 -19.47 42.04
N ASN A 360 -0.47 -19.99 41.04
CA ASN A 360 -1.72 -20.71 41.25
C ASN A 360 -1.50 -22.03 41.99
N ASP A 361 -0.44 -22.76 41.63
CA ASP A 361 -0.08 -24.01 42.31
C ASP A 361 0.38 -23.79 43.74
N GLU A 362 1.11 -22.69 44.02
CA GLU A 362 1.47 -22.29 45.38
C GLU A 362 0.23 -21.89 46.21
N GLN A 363 -0.68 -21.12 45.63
CA GLN A 363 -1.94 -20.77 46.29
C GLN A 363 -2.79 -22.02 46.61
N LYS A 364 -2.88 -23.00 45.70
CA LYS A 364 -3.57 -24.27 45.96
C LYS A 364 -2.96 -25.03 47.13
N LYS A 365 -1.62 -25.06 47.26
CA LYS A 365 -0.94 -25.68 48.40
C LYS A 365 -1.29 -24.98 49.70
N THR A 366 -1.25 -23.66 49.73
CA THR A 366 -1.63 -22.86 50.91
C THR A 366 -3.08 -23.08 51.30
N VAL A 367 -4.00 -23.09 50.33
CA VAL A 367 -5.43 -23.38 50.57
C VAL A 367 -5.61 -24.80 51.14
N HIS A 368 -4.87 -25.79 50.63
CA HIS A 368 -4.90 -27.15 51.16
C HIS A 368 -4.42 -27.21 52.61
N GLN A 369 -3.29 -26.58 52.93
CA GLN A 369 -2.75 -26.51 54.30
C GLN A 369 -3.72 -25.83 55.27
N LEU A 370 -4.30 -24.68 54.89
CA LEU A 370 -5.28 -23.98 55.70
C LEU A 370 -6.52 -24.84 55.96
N ARG A 371 -6.97 -25.60 54.95
CA ARG A 371 -8.09 -26.52 55.10
C ARG A 371 -7.78 -27.63 56.11
N THR A 372 -6.60 -28.22 56.06
CA THR A 372 -6.16 -29.22 57.04
C THR A 372 -6.17 -28.65 58.46
N VAL A 373 -5.62 -27.45 58.66
CA VAL A 373 -5.62 -26.79 59.97
C VAL A 373 -7.04 -26.53 60.48
N VAL A 374 -7.96 -26.11 59.60
CA VAL A 374 -9.36 -25.89 59.97
C VAL A 374 -10.04 -27.20 60.36
N GLU A 375 -9.81 -28.29 59.64
CA GLU A 375 -10.34 -29.62 59.96
C GLU A 375 -9.80 -30.12 61.31
N GLU A 376 -8.51 -29.92 61.60
CA GLU A 376 -7.90 -30.24 62.89
C GLU A 376 -8.47 -29.41 64.04
N GLN A 377 -8.66 -28.10 63.85
CA GLN A 377 -9.27 -27.23 64.85
C GLN A 377 -10.73 -27.62 65.13
N GLN A 378 -11.47 -27.99 64.09
CA GLN A 378 -12.85 -28.45 64.24
C GLN A 378 -12.91 -29.75 65.06
N GLN A 379 -12.00 -30.70 64.80
CA GLN A 379 -11.90 -31.92 65.60
C GLN A 379 -11.55 -31.62 67.06
N GLN A 380 -10.59 -30.71 67.31
CA GLN A 380 -10.26 -30.29 68.68
C GLN A 380 -11.45 -29.66 69.41
N ILE A 381 -12.27 -28.86 68.71
CA ILE A 381 -13.49 -28.29 69.28
C ILE A 381 -14.48 -29.39 69.62
N GLU A 382 -14.66 -30.39 68.75
CA GLU A 382 -15.55 -31.54 69.01
C GLU A 382 -15.06 -32.36 70.21
N ASP A 383 -13.76 -32.67 70.28
CA ASP A 383 -13.15 -33.38 71.40
C ASP A 383 -13.30 -32.61 72.72
N LEU A 384 -13.12 -31.28 72.70
CA LEU A 384 -13.35 -30.41 73.86
C LEU A 384 -14.83 -30.38 74.26
N GLN A 385 -15.75 -30.31 73.30
CA GLN A 385 -17.19 -30.37 73.57
C GLN A 385 -17.58 -31.70 74.20
N ASP A 386 -17.03 -32.81 73.72
CA ASP A 386 -17.28 -34.14 74.27
C ASP A 386 -16.66 -34.32 75.66
N MET A 387 -15.46 -33.78 75.89
CA MET A 387 -14.84 -33.74 77.23
C MET A 387 -15.70 -32.94 78.21
N VAL A 388 -16.24 -31.78 77.78
CA VAL A 388 -17.19 -31.00 78.59
C VAL A 388 -18.46 -31.81 78.87
N ARG A 389 -19.02 -32.51 77.87
CA ARG A 389 -20.20 -33.38 78.08
C ARG A 389 -19.91 -34.51 79.07
N GLN A 390 -18.74 -35.12 79.00
CA GLN A 390 -18.32 -36.18 79.94
C GLN A 390 -18.12 -35.64 81.36
N LEU A 391 -17.54 -34.46 81.53
CA LEU A 391 -17.42 -33.80 82.84
C LEU A 391 -18.79 -33.43 83.42
N VAL A 392 -19.73 -32.98 82.58
CA VAL A 392 -21.11 -32.72 82.98
C VAL A 392 -21.84 -34.01 83.38
N ALA A 393 -21.63 -35.12 82.65
CA ALA A 393 -22.23 -36.41 82.94
C ALA A 393 -21.63 -37.10 84.20
N ALA A 394 -20.32 -36.99 84.40
CA ALA A 394 -19.62 -37.58 85.55
C ALA A 394 -19.99 -36.93 86.89
N ASN A 395 -20.46 -35.67 86.86
CA ASN A 395 -20.95 -34.96 88.04
C ASN A 395 -22.45 -35.18 88.32
N GLN A 396 -23.16 -36.04 87.59
CA GLN A 396 -24.59 -36.27 87.80
C GLN A 396 -25.00 -36.87 89.17
N PRO A 397 -24.21 -37.67 89.91
CA PRO A 397 -24.66 -38.17 91.21
C PRO A 397 -24.49 -37.18 92.38
N ALA A 398 -23.76 -36.06 92.19
CA ALA A 398 -23.41 -35.13 93.26
C ALA A 398 -24.11 -33.76 93.17
N VAL A 399 -24.94 -33.52 92.15
CA VAL A 399 -25.52 -32.20 91.84
C VAL A 399 -27.04 -32.18 92.09
N GLN A 400 -27.58 -33.13 92.86
CA GLN A 400 -29.01 -33.18 93.17
C GLN A 400 -29.41 -32.44 94.47
N GLU A 401 -28.48 -31.71 95.10
CA GLU A 401 -28.74 -30.97 96.35
C GLU A 401 -28.29 -29.49 96.32
N LEU A 402 -28.14 -28.89 95.13
CA LEU A 402 -27.94 -27.43 94.98
C LEU A 402 -28.89 -26.84 93.94
N GLU A 403 -30.18 -26.95 94.20
CA GLU A 403 -31.12 -25.93 93.73
C GLU A 403 -30.85 -24.64 94.50
N LEU A 404 -30.72 -23.55 93.73
CA LEU A 404 -31.06 -22.18 94.14
C LEU A 404 -30.01 -21.30 94.85
N HIS A 405 -28.90 -21.02 94.16
CA HIS A 405 -28.36 -19.65 94.13
C HIS A 405 -28.24 -19.19 92.69
N LYS A 406 -29.35 -18.74 92.08
CA LYS A 406 -29.26 -17.94 90.86
C LYS A 406 -28.45 -16.69 91.20
N SER A 407 -27.24 -16.58 90.63
CA SER A 407 -26.49 -15.33 90.67
C SER A 407 -27.35 -14.20 90.11
N ALA A 408 -27.11 -12.96 90.54
CA ALA A 408 -27.86 -11.84 89.98
C ALA A 408 -27.65 -11.77 88.46
N GLU A 409 -28.72 -11.61 87.70
CA GLU A 409 -28.69 -11.57 86.23
C GLU A 409 -29.19 -10.22 85.75
N LEU A 410 -28.56 -9.71 84.69
CA LEU A 410 -29.01 -8.52 83.98
C LEU A 410 -29.43 -8.92 82.57
N SER A 411 -30.59 -8.46 82.11
CA SER A 411 -31.07 -8.71 80.75
C SER A 411 -30.77 -7.53 79.82
N GLN A 412 -30.78 -7.81 78.52
CA GLN A 412 -30.74 -6.77 77.50
C GLN A 412 -32.01 -5.92 77.57
N ASN A 413 -31.88 -4.60 77.56
CA ASN A 413 -33.01 -3.69 77.60
C ASN A 413 -33.91 -3.90 76.37
N HIS A 414 -35.23 -3.78 76.55
CA HIS A 414 -36.18 -3.89 75.45
C HIS A 414 -37.19 -2.72 75.49
N PRO A 415 -37.45 -2.05 74.35
CA PRO A 415 -36.74 -2.20 73.07
C PRO A 415 -35.29 -1.67 73.14
N ASN A 416 -34.42 -2.18 72.26
CA ASN A 416 -33.08 -1.65 71.98
C ASN A 416 -32.83 -1.69 70.46
N PRO A 417 -32.74 -0.55 69.74
CA PRO A 417 -32.79 0.83 70.23
C PRO A 417 -34.16 1.25 70.82
N PHE A 418 -34.17 2.27 71.68
CA PHE A 418 -35.40 2.87 72.23
C PHE A 418 -35.50 4.36 71.94
N HIS A 419 -36.73 4.91 71.94
CA HIS A 419 -36.98 6.33 71.65
C HIS A 419 -37.45 7.15 72.86
N ALA A 420 -38.39 6.63 73.65
CA ALA A 420 -38.97 7.35 74.80
C ALA A 420 -38.69 6.65 76.13
N THR A 421 -38.93 5.34 76.20
CA THR A 421 -38.69 4.52 77.39
C THR A 421 -38.17 3.14 76.99
N THR A 422 -37.35 2.52 77.83
CA THR A 422 -36.92 1.12 77.70
C THR A 422 -37.03 0.43 79.04
N THR A 423 -37.32 -0.88 79.01
CA THR A 423 -37.40 -1.72 80.20
C THR A 423 -36.15 -2.58 80.29
N ILE A 424 -35.54 -2.63 81.48
CA ILE A 424 -34.41 -3.50 81.79
C ILE A 424 -34.88 -4.52 82.81
N ASP A 425 -34.96 -5.78 82.40
CA ASP A 425 -35.24 -6.89 83.30
C ASP A 425 -33.96 -7.30 84.04
N TYR A 426 -34.13 -7.71 85.29
CA TYR A 426 -33.05 -8.21 86.13
C TYR A 426 -33.55 -9.31 87.06
N PHE A 427 -32.64 -10.12 87.57
CA PHE A 427 -32.91 -11.04 88.66
C PHE A 427 -31.95 -10.73 89.81
N LEU A 428 -32.49 -10.55 91.03
CA LEU A 428 -31.70 -10.45 92.24
C LEU A 428 -31.99 -11.64 93.16
N PRO A 429 -30.98 -12.39 93.64
CA PRO A 429 -31.22 -13.41 94.64
C PRO A 429 -31.66 -12.80 95.97
N THR A 430 -32.35 -13.59 96.79
CA THR A 430 -32.98 -13.14 98.04
C THR A 430 -32.00 -12.64 99.09
N ASP A 431 -30.74 -13.07 99.02
CA ASP A 431 -29.62 -12.68 99.87
C ASP A 431 -28.78 -11.51 99.29
N ALA A 432 -29.13 -10.99 98.11
CA ALA A 432 -28.38 -9.89 97.50
C ALA A 432 -28.36 -8.65 98.42
N ALA A 433 -27.18 -8.06 98.60
CA ALA A 433 -27.00 -6.76 99.26
C ALA A 433 -27.72 -5.62 98.49
N ASN A 434 -27.54 -4.37 98.92
CA ASN A 434 -28.11 -3.20 98.22
C ASN A 434 -27.71 -3.23 96.74
N ALA A 435 -28.70 -3.33 95.85
CA ALA A 435 -28.50 -3.46 94.42
C ALA A 435 -28.96 -2.20 93.69
N ARG A 436 -28.26 -1.83 92.62
CA ARG A 436 -28.58 -0.68 91.78
C ARG A 436 -28.09 -0.89 90.35
N LEU A 437 -28.75 -0.23 89.41
CA LEU A 437 -28.24 -0.04 88.06
C LEU A 437 -27.59 1.33 87.94
N GLU A 438 -26.36 1.35 87.46
CA GLU A 438 -25.66 2.58 87.12
C GLU A 438 -25.60 2.71 85.60
N VAL A 439 -26.02 3.86 85.06
CA VAL A 439 -26.01 4.14 83.63
C VAL A 439 -24.89 5.13 83.32
N TYR A 440 -24.03 4.80 82.36
CA TYR A 440 -22.87 5.59 81.96
C TYR A 440 -22.96 6.02 80.50
N SER A 441 -22.36 7.17 80.19
CA SER A 441 -22.02 7.51 78.80
C SER A 441 -20.90 6.60 78.29
N LEU A 442 -20.73 6.49 76.97
CA LEU A 442 -19.56 5.81 76.37
C LEU A 442 -18.21 6.38 76.83
N GLY A 443 -18.18 7.64 77.30
CA GLY A 443 -16.99 8.27 77.87
C GLY A 443 -16.76 7.94 79.36
N GLY A 444 -17.56 7.05 79.96
CA GLY A 444 -17.42 6.61 81.35
C GLY A 444 -18.05 7.54 82.41
N GLN A 445 -18.73 8.61 81.99
CA GLN A 445 -19.41 9.51 82.92
C GLN A 445 -20.69 8.85 83.44
N LEU A 446 -20.85 8.76 84.77
CA LEU A 446 -22.08 8.30 85.41
C LEU A 446 -23.22 9.31 85.18
N LEU A 447 -24.33 8.83 84.61
CA LEU A 447 -25.46 9.67 84.20
C LEU A 447 -26.67 9.52 85.12
N THR A 448 -26.97 8.30 85.57
CA THR A 448 -28.03 8.06 86.54
C THR A 448 -27.81 6.77 87.32
N VAL A 449 -28.43 6.68 88.50
CA VAL A 449 -28.42 5.51 89.37
C VAL A 449 -29.86 5.13 89.70
N LEU A 450 -30.24 3.89 89.41
CA LEU A 450 -31.57 3.35 89.66
C LEU A 450 -31.47 2.28 90.76
N PRO A 451 -32.00 2.54 91.98
CA PRO A 451 -31.98 1.54 93.04
C PRO A 451 -32.92 0.36 92.69
N LEU A 452 -32.47 -0.87 92.95
CA LEU A 452 -33.25 -2.09 92.73
C LEU A 452 -33.67 -2.68 94.08
N THR A 453 -34.94 -2.48 94.43
CA THR A 453 -35.47 -2.89 95.74
C THR A 453 -36.17 -4.25 95.72
N GLU A 454 -36.61 -4.71 94.54
CA GLU A 454 -37.33 -5.97 94.39
C GLU A 454 -36.34 -7.14 94.26
N LYS A 455 -36.51 -8.15 95.13
CA LYS A 455 -35.77 -9.42 95.03
C LYS A 455 -36.54 -10.40 94.14
N GLY A 456 -35.83 -11.30 93.47
CA GLY A 456 -36.37 -12.15 92.41
C GLY A 456 -36.29 -11.46 91.04
N LYS A 457 -37.22 -11.81 90.14
CA LYS A 457 -37.32 -11.15 88.83
C LYS A 457 -37.95 -9.77 89.01
N GLY A 458 -37.20 -8.74 88.67
CA GLY A 458 -37.66 -7.35 88.68
C GLY A 458 -37.44 -6.70 87.32
N GLN A 459 -38.08 -5.55 87.13
CA GLN A 459 -37.91 -4.73 85.94
C GLN A 459 -37.82 -3.26 86.33
N VAL A 460 -37.03 -2.49 85.59
CA VAL A 460 -36.92 -1.05 85.79
C VAL A 460 -37.02 -0.34 84.46
N GLN A 461 -37.81 0.74 84.45
CA GLN A 461 -38.01 1.55 83.26
C GLN A 461 -37.09 2.76 83.28
N LEU A 462 -36.30 2.91 82.23
CA LEU A 462 -35.50 4.09 81.98
C LEU A 462 -36.24 4.98 80.98
N LYS A 463 -36.51 6.23 81.37
CA LYS A 463 -37.09 7.24 80.47
C LYS A 463 -35.97 8.05 79.83
N ALA A 464 -36.09 8.33 78.52
CA ALA A 464 -35.10 9.04 77.73
C ALA A 464 -34.93 10.52 78.10
N GLY A 465 -35.89 11.11 78.84
CA GLY A 465 -36.19 12.56 78.90
C GLY A 465 -35.09 13.55 79.28
N SER A 466 -33.87 13.10 79.56
CA SER A 466 -32.68 13.93 79.83
C SER A 466 -31.39 13.42 79.18
N PHE A 467 -31.44 12.33 78.39
CA PHE A 467 -30.29 11.78 77.67
C PHE A 467 -30.30 12.23 76.20
N PRO A 468 -29.18 12.70 75.63
CA PRO A 468 -29.07 12.89 74.18
C PRO A 468 -29.21 11.56 73.42
N ALA A 469 -29.48 11.60 72.12
CA ALA A 469 -29.41 10.38 71.30
C ALA A 469 -27.96 9.87 71.29
N GLY A 470 -27.78 8.57 71.48
CA GLY A 470 -26.45 8.00 71.65
C GLY A 470 -26.46 6.58 72.21
N THR A 471 -25.27 6.05 72.40
CA THR A 471 -25.05 4.73 73.00
C THR A 471 -24.62 4.89 74.45
N TYR A 472 -25.19 4.07 75.32
CA TYR A 472 -24.99 4.09 76.77
C TYR A 472 -24.67 2.69 77.27
N LEU A 473 -23.95 2.62 78.39
CA LEU A 473 -23.73 1.39 79.13
C LEU A 473 -24.57 1.43 80.41
N TYR A 474 -25.08 0.29 80.83
CA TYR A 474 -25.72 0.15 82.13
C TYR A 474 -25.19 -1.10 82.83
N SER A 475 -24.86 -0.95 84.10
CA SER A 475 -24.17 -1.98 84.89
C SER A 475 -24.98 -2.32 86.13
N LEU A 476 -25.14 -3.62 86.39
CA LEU A 476 -25.75 -4.14 87.61
C LEU A 476 -24.69 -4.21 88.71
N ILE A 477 -24.94 -3.49 89.80
CA ILE A 477 -24.05 -3.44 90.95
C ILE A 477 -24.80 -3.98 92.16
N VAL A 478 -24.22 -4.96 92.84
CA VAL A 478 -24.74 -5.53 94.10
C VAL A 478 -23.67 -5.32 95.17
N GLY A 479 -23.98 -4.52 96.20
CA GLY A 479 -22.99 -4.07 97.17
C GLY A 479 -21.94 -3.14 96.52
N SER A 480 -20.69 -3.59 96.50
CA SER A 480 -19.53 -2.89 95.91
C SER A 480 -19.05 -3.50 94.59
N GLU A 481 -19.65 -4.59 94.13
CA GLU A 481 -19.18 -5.34 92.95
C GLU A 481 -20.08 -5.09 91.73
N VAL A 482 -19.44 -4.87 90.58
CA VAL A 482 -20.10 -4.81 89.28
C VAL A 482 -20.23 -6.24 88.75
N LEU A 483 -21.46 -6.72 88.58
CA LEU A 483 -21.72 -8.12 88.21
C LEU A 483 -21.89 -8.31 86.70
N ASP A 484 -22.55 -7.37 86.02
CA ASP A 484 -22.75 -7.42 84.56
C ASP A 484 -22.91 -6.01 84.01
N THR A 485 -22.51 -5.78 82.75
CA THR A 485 -22.64 -4.52 82.04
C THR A 485 -23.15 -4.76 80.62
N LYS A 486 -24.19 -4.03 80.22
CA LYS A 486 -24.78 -4.12 78.89
C LYS A 486 -24.89 -2.76 78.22
N ARG A 487 -25.08 -2.80 76.90
CA ARG A 487 -25.13 -1.63 76.03
C ARG A 487 -26.55 -1.38 75.54
N MET A 488 -27.01 -0.14 75.62
CA MET A 488 -28.27 0.31 75.05
C MET A 488 -28.07 1.50 74.10
N VAL A 489 -28.98 1.65 73.14
CA VAL A 489 -28.95 2.72 72.14
C VAL A 489 -30.25 3.52 72.24
N LEU A 490 -30.13 4.83 72.48
CA LEU A 490 -31.23 5.79 72.45
C LEU A 490 -31.24 6.52 71.11
N THR A 491 -32.32 6.38 70.37
CA THR A 491 -32.60 7.08 69.11
C THR A 491 -33.66 8.15 69.34
N ARG A 492 -33.58 9.29 68.65
CA ARG A 492 -34.64 10.31 68.75
C ARG A 492 -35.87 9.96 67.94
#